data_AF-A0AAD8P6L1-F1
#
_entry.id   AF-A0AAD8P6L1-F1
#
_cell.length_a   1.000
_cell.length_b   1.000
_cell.length_c   1.000
_cell.angle_alpha   90.00
_cell.angle_beta   90.00
_cell.angle_gamma   90.00
#
_symmetry.space_group_name_H-M   'P 1'
#
loop_
_entity.id
_entity.type
_entity.pdbx_description
1 polymer ?
#
loop_
_entity_poly.entity_id
_entity_poly.type
_entity_poly.pdbx_seq_one_letter_code
_entity_poly.pdbx_strand_id
1 'polypeptide(L)'
;MLKRLKEMDITRGRIRLDVLSPPPVVDRSPETVDFTVADAKKVLRVSQIEKVKLKLSSSCKTHVSYDEFIQICVDGCLNRDQGLDLAKALDDAGSVIVLGNVVFIKPDQG
;
A
#
# COMPACT_ATOMS: atom_id res chain seq x y z
N MET A 1 -28.23 -41.58 46.41
CA MET A 1 -26.97 -41.25 45.70
C MET A 1 -26.41 -39.86 46.10
N LEU A 2 -26.33 -39.51 47.40
CA LEU A 2 -25.85 -38.16 47.82
C LEU A 2 -24.88 -38.18 49.02
N LYS A 3 -24.54 -39.36 49.57
CA LYS A 3 -23.70 -39.47 50.78
C LYS A 3 -22.19 -39.34 50.53
N ARG A 4 -21.74 -39.23 49.28
CA ARG A 4 -20.30 -39.18 48.91
C ARG A 4 -19.76 -37.77 48.61
N LEU A 5 -20.62 -36.74 48.57
CA LEU A 5 -20.21 -35.36 48.26
C LEU A 5 -19.80 -34.55 49.50
N LYS A 6 -20.02 -35.08 50.71
CA LYS A 6 -19.76 -34.37 51.98
C LYS A 6 -18.30 -34.46 52.45
N GLU A 7 -17.46 -35.21 51.74
CA GLU A 7 -16.10 -35.55 52.15
C GLU A 7 -15.02 -34.89 51.26
N MET A 8 -15.43 -34.14 50.23
CA MET A 8 -14.50 -33.28 49.50
C MET A 8 -14.31 -31.99 50.30
N ASP A 9 -13.08 -31.75 50.74
CA ASP A 9 -12.62 -30.53 51.39
C ASP A 9 -12.68 -29.35 50.40
N ILE A 10 -13.90 -28.87 50.11
CA ILE A 10 -14.20 -27.74 49.19
C ILE A 10 -13.70 -26.39 49.77
N THR A 11 -13.07 -26.43 50.94
CA THR A 11 -12.56 -25.30 51.70
C THR A 11 -11.06 -25.04 51.50
N ARG A 12 -10.30 -26.00 50.97
CA ARG A 12 -8.82 -25.89 50.89
C ARG A 12 -8.22 -25.24 49.65
N GLY A 13 -9.04 -24.79 48.69
CA GLY A 13 -8.54 -24.37 47.36
C GLY A 13 -9.18 -23.12 46.77
N ARG A 14 -9.73 -22.21 47.58
CA ARG A 14 -10.26 -20.95 47.04
C ARG A 14 -9.11 -20.01 46.74
N ILE A 15 -8.67 -19.99 45.48
CA ILE A 15 -7.76 -18.97 44.96
C ILE A 15 -8.49 -17.62 45.04
N ARG A 16 -7.96 -16.67 45.81
CA ARG A 16 -8.49 -15.31 45.85
C ARG A 16 -8.16 -14.64 44.52
N LEU A 17 -9.20 -14.41 43.72
CA LEU A 17 -9.11 -13.79 42.40
C LEU A 17 -9.16 -12.25 42.48
N ASP A 18 -8.81 -11.67 43.63
CA ASP A 18 -8.85 -10.22 43.89
C ASP A 18 -7.82 -9.42 43.06
N VAL A 19 -6.91 -10.11 42.34
CA VAL A 19 -5.88 -9.52 41.47
C VAL A 19 -6.29 -9.55 39.99
N LEU A 20 -7.37 -10.24 39.62
CA LEU A 20 -7.89 -10.18 38.25
C LEU A 20 -8.80 -8.98 38.07
N SER A 21 -8.23 -7.78 38.20
CA SER A 21 -8.88 -6.60 37.64
C SER A 21 -8.92 -6.78 36.12
N PRO A 22 -10.09 -6.64 35.46
CA PRO A 22 -10.11 -6.61 34.00
C PRO A 22 -9.14 -5.51 33.53
N PRO A 23 -8.39 -5.74 32.43
CA PRO A 23 -7.51 -4.72 31.90
C PRO A 23 -8.32 -3.43 31.66
N PRO A 24 -7.72 -2.24 31.88
CA PRO A 24 -8.42 -0.99 31.68
C PRO A 24 -9.07 -0.98 30.30
N VAL A 25 -10.35 -0.64 30.25
CA VAL A 25 -11.06 -0.42 28.99
C VAL A 25 -10.38 0.76 28.33
N VAL A 26 -9.44 0.49 27.45
CA VAL A 26 -8.95 1.50 26.52
C VAL A 26 -10.15 1.84 25.67
N ASP A 27 -10.65 3.07 25.82
CA ASP A 27 -11.64 3.65 24.91
C ASP A 27 -11.02 3.62 23.51
N ARG A 28 -11.21 2.51 22.81
CA ARG A 28 -11.01 2.43 21.36
C ARG A 28 -12.20 3.15 20.74
N SER A 29 -12.19 4.47 20.91
CA SER A 29 -12.76 5.34 19.89
C SER A 29 -12.24 4.82 18.56
N PRO A 30 -13.10 4.55 17.56
CA PRO A 30 -12.60 4.21 16.24
C PRO A 30 -11.70 5.37 15.84
N GLU A 31 -10.39 5.10 15.78
CA GLU A 31 -9.42 6.02 15.22
C GLU A 31 -9.94 6.33 13.83
N THR A 32 -10.51 7.53 13.69
CA THR A 32 -10.99 8.00 12.42
C THR A 32 -9.73 8.21 11.60
N VAL A 33 -9.47 7.27 10.70
CA VAL A 33 -8.40 7.42 9.72
C VAL A 33 -8.86 8.57 8.83
N ASP A 34 -8.45 9.78 9.20
CA ASP A 34 -8.80 11.00 8.49
C ASP A 34 -8.14 10.94 7.11
N PHE A 35 -8.93 10.59 6.09
CA PHE A 35 -8.48 10.63 4.72
C PHE A 35 -8.35 12.09 4.29
N THR A 36 -7.11 12.55 4.22
CA THR A 36 -6.83 13.96 3.92
C THR A 36 -6.78 14.22 2.42
N VAL A 37 -6.84 15.49 2.04
CA VAL A 37 -6.57 15.91 0.65
C VAL A 37 -5.16 15.47 0.20
N ALA A 38 -4.19 15.41 1.12
CA ALA A 38 -2.86 14.92 0.80
C ALA A 38 -2.87 13.43 0.42
N ASP A 39 -3.70 12.62 1.08
CA ASP A 39 -3.84 11.20 0.76
C ASP A 39 -4.56 11.00 -0.57
N ALA A 40 -5.60 11.78 -0.85
CA ALA A 40 -6.23 11.80 -2.17
C ALA A 40 -5.24 12.13 -3.30
N LYS A 41 -4.34 13.10 -3.07
CA LYS A 41 -3.29 13.45 -4.04
C LYS A 41 -2.30 12.32 -4.27
N LYS A 42 -1.94 11.55 -3.23
CA LYS A 42 -1.07 10.37 -3.37
C LYS A 42 -1.76 9.30 -4.23
N VAL A 43 -3.02 9.01 -3.94
CA VAL A 43 -3.80 8.01 -4.71
C VAL A 43 -3.91 8.41 -6.18
N LEU A 44 -4.20 9.69 -6.46
CA LEU A 44 -4.22 10.20 -7.83
C LEU A 44 -2.88 10.02 -8.53
N ARG A 45 -1.77 10.29 -7.83
CA ARG A 45 -0.42 10.13 -8.38
C ARG A 45 -0.10 8.67 -8.70
N VAL A 46 -0.51 7.73 -7.84
CA VAL A 46 -0.37 6.29 -8.10
C VAL A 46 -1.17 5.89 -9.35
N SER A 47 -2.41 6.36 -9.48
CA SER A 47 -3.24 6.08 -10.66
C SER A 47 -2.61 6.59 -11.97
N GLN A 48 -1.98 7.77 -11.96
CA GLN A 48 -1.26 8.30 -13.12
C GLN A 48 -0.06 7.41 -13.50
N ILE A 49 0.73 6.98 -12.51
CA ILE A 49 1.86 6.06 -12.71
C ILE A 49 1.37 4.76 -13.36
N GLU A 50 0.33 4.13 -12.81
CA GLU A 50 -0.21 2.87 -13.33
C GLU A 50 -0.73 3.01 -14.76
N LYS A 51 -1.43 4.11 -15.07
CA LYS A 51 -1.91 4.39 -16.44
C LYS A 51 -0.75 4.46 -17.44
N VAL A 52 0.34 5.13 -17.08
CA VAL A 52 1.55 5.22 -17.92
C VAL A 52 2.22 3.85 -18.07
N LYS A 53 2.39 3.11 -16.96
CA LYS A 53 2.97 1.77 -16.99
C LYS A 53 2.17 0.80 -17.87
N LEU A 54 0.84 0.82 -17.78
CA LEU A 54 -0.05 0.01 -18.62
C LEU A 54 0.08 0.38 -20.09
N LYS A 55 0.16 1.67 -20.42
CA LYS A 55 0.32 2.12 -21.80
C LYS A 55 1.67 1.68 -22.37
N LEU A 56 2.74 1.75 -21.58
CA LEU A 56 4.06 1.24 -21.95
C LEU A 56 4.06 -0.29 -22.14
N SER A 57 3.46 -1.05 -21.22
CA SER A 57 3.45 -2.52 -21.29
C SER A 57 2.51 -3.07 -22.38
N SER A 58 1.38 -2.42 -22.65
CA SER A 58 0.41 -2.83 -23.68
C SER A 58 0.95 -2.74 -25.11
N SER A 59 2.05 -2.01 -25.31
CA SER A 59 2.57 -1.74 -26.65
C SER A 59 3.30 -2.93 -27.29
N CYS A 60 3.51 -4.04 -26.57
CA CYS A 60 4.39 -5.16 -26.95
C CYS A 60 5.82 -4.74 -27.35
N LYS A 61 6.17 -3.46 -27.17
CA LYS A 61 7.49 -2.93 -27.48
C LYS A 61 8.39 -3.08 -26.26
N THR A 62 9.61 -3.56 -26.49
CA THR A 62 10.66 -3.58 -25.46
C THR A 62 11.37 -2.24 -25.32
N HIS A 63 11.12 -1.31 -26.26
CA HIS A 63 11.72 0.02 -26.28
C HIS A 63 10.85 1.01 -27.07
N VAL A 64 11.00 2.30 -26.75
CA VAL A 64 10.38 3.43 -27.46
C VAL A 64 11.40 4.56 -27.62
N SER A 65 11.10 5.54 -28.48
CA SER A 65 11.92 6.76 -28.52
C SER A 65 11.70 7.61 -27.26
N TYR A 66 12.68 8.43 -26.90
CA TYR A 66 12.55 9.37 -25.78
C TYR A 66 11.35 10.30 -25.96
N ASP A 67 11.13 10.83 -27.16
CA ASP A 67 9.99 11.70 -27.44
C ASP A 67 8.65 10.97 -27.26
N GLU A 68 8.53 9.73 -27.75
CA GLU A 68 7.34 8.90 -27.56
C GLU A 68 7.08 8.64 -26.08
N PHE A 69 8.13 8.31 -25.32
CA PHE A 69 8.05 8.12 -23.87
C PHE A 69 7.57 9.38 -23.13
N ILE A 70 8.12 10.55 -23.46
CA ILE A 70 7.73 11.81 -22.83
C ILE A 70 6.28 12.15 -23.16
N GLN A 71 5.84 11.95 -24.41
CA GLN A 71 4.43 12.15 -24.78
C GLN A 71 3.50 11.24 -23.96
N ILE A 72 3.85 9.96 -23.81
CA ILE A 72 3.08 9.02 -22.99
C ILE A 72 2.98 9.51 -21.53
N CYS A 73 4.07 10.01 -20.96
CA CYS A 73 4.07 10.53 -19.59
C CYS A 73 3.21 11.79 -19.45
N VAL A 74 3.30 12.72 -20.40
CA VAL A 74 2.52 13.96 -20.40
C VAL A 74 1.03 13.68 -20.58
N ASP A 75 0.65 12.78 -21.49
CA ASP A 75 -0.73 12.31 -21.69
C ASP A 75 -1.34 11.65 -20.43
N GLY A 76 -0.47 11.05 -19.60
CA GLY A 76 -0.85 10.39 -18.36
C GLY A 76 -1.07 11.36 -17.19
N CYS A 77 -0.60 12.60 -17.31
CA CYS A 77 -0.53 13.57 -16.23
C CYS A 77 -1.41 14.81 -16.49
N LEU A 78 -1.56 15.65 -15.46
CA LEU A 78 -2.37 16.88 -15.56
C LEU A 78 -1.68 17.98 -16.37
N ASN A 79 -0.35 17.99 -16.38
CA ASN A 79 0.45 18.99 -17.08
C ASN A 79 1.84 18.42 -17.44
N ARG A 80 2.57 19.19 -18.25
CA ARG A 80 3.88 18.78 -18.77
C ARG A 80 4.90 18.56 -17.66
N ASP A 81 4.97 19.43 -16.66
CA ASP A 81 5.96 19.34 -15.58
C ASP A 81 5.76 18.06 -14.76
N GLN A 82 4.51 17.71 -14.42
CA GLN A 82 4.20 16.44 -13.76
C GLN A 82 4.56 15.23 -14.62
N GLY A 83 4.36 15.31 -15.94
CA GLY A 83 4.76 14.26 -16.87
C GLY A 83 6.27 14.07 -16.90
N LEU A 84 7.05 15.15 -16.86
CA LEU A 84 8.51 15.09 -16.80
C LEU A 84 9.03 14.54 -15.46
N ASP A 85 8.43 14.99 -14.35
CA ASP A 85 8.74 14.45 -13.02
C ASP A 85 8.44 12.95 -12.93
N LEU A 86 7.33 12.52 -13.52
CA LEU A 86 6.97 11.10 -13.61
C LEU A 86 7.96 10.33 -14.47
N ALA A 87 8.34 10.85 -15.63
CA ALA A 87 9.32 10.22 -16.52
C ALA A 87 10.65 9.97 -15.80
N LYS A 88 11.13 10.97 -15.05
CA LYS A 88 12.33 10.83 -14.22
C LYS A 88 12.15 9.78 -13.12
N ALA A 89 11.02 9.82 -12.41
CA ALA A 89 10.76 8.85 -11.35
C ALA A 89 10.70 7.40 -11.86
N LEU A 90 10.24 7.18 -13.09
CA LEU A 90 10.21 5.85 -13.71
C LEU A 90 11.61 5.33 -14.04
N ASP A 91 12.52 6.20 -14.48
CA ASP A 91 13.93 5.88 -14.76
C ASP A 91 14.71 5.65 -13.46
N ASP A 92 14.56 6.56 -12.48
CA ASP A 92 15.18 6.44 -11.15
C ASP A 92 14.76 5.12 -10.44
N ALA A 93 13.51 4.68 -10.65
CA ALA A 93 12.99 3.43 -10.11
C ALA A 93 13.34 2.18 -10.94
N GLY A 94 13.99 2.33 -12.10
CA GLY A 94 14.32 1.23 -13.02
C GLY A 94 13.09 0.54 -13.63
N SER A 95 11.94 1.22 -13.65
CA SER A 95 10.75 0.74 -14.39
C SER A 95 10.93 0.94 -15.89
N VAL A 96 11.71 1.95 -16.26
CA VAL A 96 12.29 2.16 -17.59
C VAL A 96 13.78 2.42 -17.44
N ILE A 97 14.52 2.32 -18.54
CA ILE A 97 15.93 2.73 -18.60
C ILE A 97 16.09 3.65 -19.80
N VAL A 98 16.44 4.91 -19.55
CA VAL A 98 16.72 5.89 -20.61
C VAL A 98 18.20 5.83 -20.99
N LEU A 99 18.50 5.49 -22.25
CA LEU A 99 19.84 5.49 -22.81
C LEU A 99 19.88 6.35 -24.08
N GLY A 100 20.36 7.58 -23.93
CA GLY A 100 20.37 8.56 -25.03
C GLY A 100 18.94 8.90 -25.47
N ASN A 101 18.62 8.59 -26.72
CA ASN A 101 17.31 8.84 -27.33
C ASN A 101 16.38 7.61 -27.33
N VAL A 102 16.76 6.52 -26.70
CA VAL A 102 15.98 5.28 -26.60
C VAL A 102 15.63 5.01 -25.14
N VAL A 103 14.39 4.57 -24.90
CA VAL A 103 13.89 4.20 -23.58
C VAL A 103 13.52 2.73 -23.61
N PHE A 104 14.20 1.93 -22.80
CA PHE A 104 13.91 0.50 -22.64
C PHE A 104 12.84 0.31 -21.58
N ILE A 105 11.83 -0.47 -21.90
CA ILE A 105 10.71 -0.77 -21.00
C ILE A 105 10.99 -2.10 -20.36
N LYS A 106 10.94 -2.17 -19.02
CA LYS A 106 11.07 -3.44 -18.32
C LYS A 106 9.89 -4.35 -18.68
N PRO A 107 10.12 -5.56 -19.21
CA PRO A 107 9.04 -6.51 -19.44
C PRO A 107 8.40 -6.90 -18.10
N ASP A 108 7.08 -6.94 -18.08
CA ASP A 108 6.35 -7.50 -16.94
C ASP A 108 6.69 -8.99 -16.88
N GLN A 109 7.44 -9.40 -15.85
CA GLN A 109 7.68 -10.82 -15.61
C GLN A 109 6.40 -11.37 -14.97
N GLY A 110 5.45 -11.72 -15.84
CA GLY A 110 4.25 -12.48 -15.48
C GLY A 110 4.58 -13.92 -15.13
#